data_AF-A0A218UPE3-F1
#
_entry.id   AF-A0A218UPE3-F1
#
_cell.length_a   1.000
_cell.length_b   1.000
_cell.length_c   1.000
_cell.angle_alpha   90.00
_cell.angle_beta   90.00
_cell.angle_gamma   90.00
#
_symmetry.space_group_name_H-M   'P 1'
#
loop_
_entity.id
_entity.type
_entity.pdbx_description
1 polymer ?
#
loop_
_entity_poly.entity_id
_entity_poly.type
_entity_poly.pdbx_seq_one_letter_code
_entity_poly.pdbx_strand_id
1 'polypeptide(L)'
;MHGTVIHQDTLILLFSGSCSHGHRQCQNGKCYRPEQSCDFEDNCGDNTDESECGTSCTFENGRCGWQNSLADNFHWVLGVSSPQSLRPPRDHTLGNRTGHFLYLEATAMSLINEKAHVKSSIWKESSGTCVMSFWYFKSSKAMGHIQVLIKVKKKNHFLLSILYL
;
A
#
# COMPACT_ATOMS: atom_id res chain seq x y z
N MET A 1 -24.69 -36.09 34.78
CA MET A 1 -23.56 -35.48 35.50
C MET A 1 -22.73 -34.75 34.45
N HIS A 2 -23.06 -33.48 34.22
CA HIS A 2 -22.37 -32.32 34.82
C HIS A 2 -20.89 -32.27 34.43
N GLY A 3 -20.58 -31.30 33.55
CA GLY A 3 -19.25 -30.92 33.14
C GLY A 3 -19.31 -29.56 32.45
N THR A 4 -19.62 -28.53 33.21
CA THR A 4 -19.63 -27.12 32.80
C THR A 4 -18.19 -26.65 32.61
N VAL A 5 -17.87 -26.04 31.45
CA VAL A 5 -16.70 -25.15 31.33
C VAL A 5 -17.23 -23.74 31.23
N ILE A 6 -17.05 -23.01 32.33
CA ILE A 6 -17.21 -21.57 32.48
C ILE A 6 -15.88 -20.94 32.08
N HIS A 7 -15.87 -20.12 31.02
CA HIS A 7 -14.84 -19.10 30.84
C HIS A 7 -15.52 -17.75 30.72
N GLN A 8 -15.08 -16.85 31.60
CA GLN A 8 -15.73 -15.62 32.02
C GLN A 8 -15.85 -14.56 30.92
N ASP A 9 -16.99 -13.87 30.98
CA ASP A 9 -17.29 -12.59 30.35
C ASP A 9 -16.27 -11.49 30.69
N THR A 10 -15.87 -10.71 29.68
CA THR A 10 -15.85 -9.25 29.79
C THR A 10 -16.21 -8.65 28.43
N LEU A 11 -17.28 -7.85 28.42
CA LEU A 11 -18.10 -7.37 27.30
C LEU A 11 -17.45 -6.34 26.36
N ILE A 12 -18.16 -6.07 25.24
CA ILE A 12 -18.18 -4.90 24.30
C ILE A 12 -17.56 -5.25 22.92
N LEU A 13 -18.25 -5.44 21.78
CA LEU A 13 -19.63 -5.29 21.30
C LEU A 13 -19.87 -6.32 20.17
N LEU A 14 -21.05 -6.94 20.12
CA LEU A 14 -21.53 -7.65 18.93
C LEU A 14 -21.76 -6.64 17.79
N PHE A 15 -20.77 -6.40 16.94
CA PHE A 15 -21.02 -5.77 15.64
C PHE A 15 -21.47 -6.82 14.65
N SER A 16 -22.70 -7.32 14.81
CA SER A 16 -23.46 -7.82 13.66
C SER A 16 -24.02 -6.61 12.89
N GLY A 17 -23.12 -5.74 12.44
CA GLY A 17 -23.40 -4.74 11.42
C GLY A 17 -23.16 -5.38 10.06
N SER A 18 -23.86 -6.46 9.75
CA SER A 18 -23.72 -7.10 8.44
C SER A 18 -24.28 -6.15 7.39
N CYS A 19 -23.40 -5.51 6.62
CA CYS A 19 -23.81 -4.75 5.46
C CYS A 19 -24.67 -5.64 4.54
N SER A 20 -25.69 -5.05 3.91
CA SER A 20 -26.51 -5.77 2.93
C SER A 20 -25.62 -6.37 1.83
N HIS A 21 -26.08 -7.47 1.23
CA HIS A 21 -25.32 -8.14 0.18
C HIS A 21 -24.82 -7.16 -0.90
N GLY A 22 -23.54 -7.28 -1.26
CA GLY A 22 -22.90 -6.39 -2.22
C GLY A 22 -22.35 -5.09 -1.66
N HIS A 23 -22.37 -4.86 -0.35
CA HIS A 23 -21.69 -3.75 0.31
C HIS A 23 -20.51 -4.24 1.15
N ARG A 24 -19.50 -3.38 1.33
CA ARG A 24 -18.37 -3.57 2.23
C ARG A 24 -18.56 -2.72 3.48
N GLN A 25 -17.96 -3.15 4.58
CA GLN A 25 -18.07 -2.51 5.89
C GLN A 25 -16.84 -1.63 6.16
N CYS A 26 -17.08 -0.40 6.60
CA CYS A 26 -16.08 0.54 7.11
C CYS A 26 -15.65 0.16 8.54
N GLN A 27 -14.52 0.70 9.03
CA GLN A 27 -14.10 0.46 10.42
C GLN A 27 -15.09 1.03 11.45
N ASN A 28 -15.72 2.16 11.14
CA ASN A 28 -16.78 2.76 11.94
C ASN A 28 -18.15 2.04 11.84
N GLY A 29 -18.24 0.95 11.08
CA GLY A 29 -19.46 0.16 10.92
C GLY A 29 -20.44 0.65 9.86
N LYS A 30 -20.18 1.78 9.18
CA LYS A 30 -20.94 2.16 7.97
C LYS A 30 -20.67 1.18 6.83
N CYS A 31 -21.46 1.32 5.76
CA CYS A 31 -21.36 0.47 4.58
C CYS A 31 -21.14 1.32 3.34
N TYR A 32 -20.28 0.83 2.43
CA TYR A 32 -20.00 1.44 1.15
C TYR A 32 -20.08 0.39 0.03
N ARG A 33 -20.28 0.83 -1.21
CA ARG A 33 -20.33 -0.06 -2.37
C ARG A 33 -18.92 -0.39 -2.87
N PRO A 34 -18.70 -1.56 -3.49
CA PRO A 34 -17.40 -1.92 -4.07
C PRO A 34 -16.83 -0.89 -5.03
N GLU A 35 -17.69 -0.14 -5.73
CA GLU A 35 -17.33 0.91 -6.67
C GLU A 35 -16.86 2.20 -5.98
N GLN A 36 -17.27 2.41 -4.73
CA GLN A 36 -16.90 3.54 -3.87
C GLN A 36 -15.58 3.27 -3.14
N SER A 37 -14.60 2.75 -3.86
CA SER A 37 -13.33 2.35 -3.26
C SER A 37 -12.22 2.68 -4.21
N CYS A 38 -11.20 3.32 -3.66
CA CYS A 38 -10.17 3.99 -4.41
C CYS A 38 -10.75 5.00 -5.41
N ASP A 39 -11.79 5.72 -5.00
CA ASP A 39 -12.48 6.72 -5.83
C ASP A 39 -12.17 8.17 -5.43
N PHE A 40 -11.28 8.37 -4.46
CA PHE A 40 -10.89 9.68 -3.92
C PHE A 40 -12.00 10.41 -3.15
N GLU A 41 -13.10 9.73 -2.82
CA GLU A 41 -14.15 10.23 -1.94
C GLU A 41 -14.17 9.44 -0.64
N ASP A 42 -14.26 10.13 0.52
CA ASP A 42 -14.38 9.46 1.82
C ASP A 42 -15.84 9.09 2.08
N ASN A 43 -16.28 7.95 1.54
CA ASN A 43 -17.66 7.49 1.68
C ASN A 43 -17.93 6.94 3.09
N CYS A 44 -16.90 6.44 3.76
CA CYS A 44 -17.00 5.96 5.13
C CYS A 44 -17.05 7.11 6.16
N GLY A 45 -16.45 8.27 5.87
CA GLY A 45 -16.18 9.35 6.83
C GLY A 45 -15.03 9.05 7.79
N ASP A 46 -14.35 7.92 7.60
CA ASP A 46 -13.15 7.49 8.35
C ASP A 46 -12.02 7.04 7.39
N ASN A 47 -12.22 7.22 6.08
CA ASN A 47 -11.29 6.89 5.01
C ASN A 47 -10.97 5.38 4.85
N THR A 48 -11.78 4.48 5.45
CA THR A 48 -11.57 3.02 5.34
C THR A 48 -11.69 2.53 3.89
N ASP A 49 -12.59 3.11 3.10
CA ASP A 49 -12.80 2.77 1.70
C ASP A 49 -11.61 3.13 0.79
N GLU A 50 -10.73 4.01 1.28
CA GLU A 50 -9.55 4.53 0.58
C GLU A 50 -8.21 4.05 1.20
N SER A 51 -8.22 3.35 2.35
CA SER A 51 -7.01 3.06 3.12
C SER A 51 -6.04 2.10 2.43
N GLU A 52 -6.56 1.17 1.63
CA GLU A 52 -5.79 0.18 0.86
C GLU A 52 -5.65 0.58 -0.61
N CYS A 53 -5.69 1.87 -0.91
CA CYS A 53 -5.59 2.38 -2.28
C CYS A 53 -4.18 2.81 -2.67
N GLY A 54 -3.34 3.17 -1.70
CA GLY A 54 -1.97 3.64 -1.93
C GLY A 54 -1.89 5.11 -2.32
N THR A 55 -2.99 5.85 -2.20
CA THR A 55 -3.11 7.29 -2.49
C THR A 55 -2.41 8.15 -1.43
N SER A 56 -2.39 7.70 -0.18
CA SER A 56 -1.60 8.28 0.91
C SER A 56 -0.88 7.15 1.66
N CYS A 57 0.45 7.10 1.53
CA CYS A 57 1.22 6.01 2.09
C CYS A 57 2.57 6.45 2.63
N THR A 58 2.74 6.31 3.94
CA THR A 58 4.03 6.50 4.62
C THR A 58 4.77 5.19 4.85
N PHE A 59 4.12 4.05 4.59
CA PHE A 59 4.59 2.69 4.85
C PHE A 59 4.75 2.28 6.32
N GLU A 60 4.45 3.16 7.28
CA GLU A 60 4.57 2.86 8.72
C GLU A 60 3.58 1.81 9.22
N ASN A 61 2.41 1.73 8.59
CA ASN A 61 1.36 0.76 8.92
C ASN A 61 1.22 -0.31 7.83
N GLY A 62 2.31 -0.60 7.11
CA GLY A 62 2.33 -1.59 6.03
C GLY A 62 2.23 -0.98 4.64
N ARG A 63 1.77 -1.75 3.66
CA ARG A 63 1.88 -1.38 2.23
C ARG A 63 0.73 -0.54 1.69
N CYS A 64 -0.33 -0.30 2.47
CA CYS A 64 -1.50 0.52 2.11
C CYS A 64 -2.04 0.20 0.69
N GLY A 65 -2.11 -1.08 0.33
CA GLY A 65 -2.53 -1.52 -1.01
C GLY A 65 -1.45 -1.68 -2.09
N TRP A 66 -0.21 -1.21 -1.87
CA TRP A 66 0.88 -1.43 -2.82
C TRP A 66 1.31 -2.90 -2.88
N GLN A 67 1.34 -3.45 -4.09
CA GLN A 67 1.61 -4.86 -4.31
C GLN A 67 2.71 -5.06 -5.34
N ASN A 68 3.54 -6.07 -5.14
CA ASN A 68 4.48 -6.50 -6.17
C ASN A 68 3.73 -7.07 -7.38
N SER A 69 4.34 -6.91 -8.54
CA SER A 69 3.96 -7.61 -9.75
C SER A 69 4.41 -9.07 -9.70
N LEU A 70 3.60 -9.97 -10.24
CA LEU A 70 3.95 -11.39 -10.40
C LEU A 70 4.78 -11.65 -11.67
N ALA A 71 4.93 -10.66 -12.54
CA ALA A 71 5.57 -10.82 -13.85
C ALA A 71 7.09 -10.59 -13.82
N ASP A 72 7.66 -10.28 -12.65
CA ASP A 72 9.03 -9.77 -12.52
C ASP A 72 9.78 -10.60 -11.47
N ASN A 73 11.08 -10.81 -11.70
CA ASN A 73 11.90 -11.68 -10.84
C ASN A 73 12.36 -11.00 -9.54
N PHE A 74 12.17 -9.68 -9.43
CA PHE A 74 12.59 -8.89 -8.29
C PHE A 74 11.41 -8.15 -7.65
N HIS A 75 11.45 -8.07 -6.32
CA HIS A 75 10.33 -7.60 -5.52
C HIS A 75 10.73 -6.43 -4.63
N TRP A 76 9.85 -5.44 -4.52
CA TRP A 76 9.97 -4.36 -3.56
C TRP A 76 9.67 -4.91 -2.16
N VAL A 77 10.58 -4.66 -1.23
CA VAL A 77 10.53 -5.12 0.15
C VAL A 77 10.23 -3.93 1.05
N LEU A 78 9.38 -4.15 2.05
CA LEU A 78 9.14 -3.19 3.12
C LEU A 78 10.24 -3.35 4.16
N GLY A 79 10.88 -2.26 4.54
CA GLY A 79 11.86 -2.32 5.62
C GLY A 79 12.35 -0.95 6.04
N VAL A 80 13.42 -0.99 6.83
CA VAL A 80 14.02 0.18 7.48
C VAL A 80 15.45 0.42 6.98
N SER A 81 16.05 1.51 7.46
CA SER A 81 17.45 1.84 7.16
C SER A 81 18.41 0.75 7.67
N SER A 82 19.48 0.49 6.91
CA SER A 82 20.57 -0.40 7.34
C SER A 82 21.93 0.17 6.94
N PRO A 83 22.87 0.40 7.90
CA PRO A 83 24.17 1.03 7.64
C PRO A 83 25.07 0.32 6.62
N GLN A 84 24.90 -1.00 6.45
CA GLN A 84 25.74 -1.82 5.57
C GLN A 84 25.10 -2.08 4.19
N SER A 85 24.01 -1.38 3.88
CA SER A 85 23.21 -1.60 2.67
C SER A 85 23.21 -0.39 1.74
N LEU A 86 22.68 -0.55 0.53
CA LEU A 86 22.44 0.56 -0.41
C LEU A 86 21.14 1.34 -0.09
N ARG A 87 20.54 1.10 1.07
CA ARG A 87 19.28 1.73 1.51
C ARG A 87 19.51 3.18 1.98
N PRO A 88 18.47 4.02 2.02
CA PRO A 88 18.52 5.35 2.62
C PRO A 88 19.03 5.31 4.07
N PRO A 89 19.76 6.34 4.53
CA PRO A 89 20.27 6.42 5.91
C PRO A 89 19.16 6.71 6.94
N ARG A 90 17.99 7.19 6.51
CA ARG A 90 16.80 7.44 7.32
C ARG A 90 15.57 7.44 6.42
N ASP A 91 14.44 7.05 6.98
CA ASP A 91 13.14 7.23 6.36
C ASP A 91 12.78 8.72 6.27
N HIS A 92 11.99 9.08 5.26
CA HIS A 92 11.53 10.45 5.02
C HIS A 92 10.43 10.87 6.00
N THR A 93 9.46 9.99 6.28
CA THR A 93 8.29 10.28 7.11
C THR A 93 8.70 10.62 8.55
N LEU A 94 9.49 9.73 9.18
CA LEU A 94 9.90 9.89 10.58
C LEU A 94 11.25 10.58 10.73
N GLY A 95 12.01 10.76 9.65
CA GLY A 95 13.33 11.38 9.67
C GLY A 95 14.38 10.58 10.46
N ASN A 96 14.13 9.29 10.73
CA ASN A 96 14.99 8.45 11.55
C ASN A 96 15.21 7.07 10.92
N ARG A 97 15.98 6.21 11.59
CA ARG A 97 16.35 4.88 11.07
C ARG A 97 15.27 3.82 11.23
N THR A 98 14.22 4.07 12.01
CA THR A 98 13.17 3.10 12.34
C THR A 98 11.91 3.26 11.49
N GLY A 99 11.78 4.37 10.76
CA GLY A 99 10.70 4.53 9.78
C GLY A 99 10.84 3.57 8.61
N HIS A 100 9.70 3.30 7.97
CA HIS A 100 9.53 2.26 6.98
C HIS A 100 9.42 2.85 5.57
N PHE A 101 9.99 2.16 4.60
CA PHE A 101 9.84 2.49 3.19
C PHE A 101 9.96 1.23 2.33
N LEU A 102 9.49 1.32 1.09
CA LEU A 102 9.75 0.29 0.08
C LEU A 102 11.16 0.46 -0.51
N TYR A 103 11.90 -0.63 -0.60
CA TYR A 103 13.22 -0.66 -1.23
C TYR A 103 13.42 -1.94 -2.06
N LEU A 104 14.43 -1.92 -2.92
CA LEU A 104 14.91 -3.11 -3.62
C LEU A 104 16.20 -3.59 -2.93
N GLU A 105 16.24 -4.87 -2.59
CA GLU A 105 17.43 -5.52 -2.04
C GLU A 105 18.49 -5.68 -3.14
N ALA A 106 19.14 -4.57 -3.49
CA ALA A 106 20.19 -4.52 -4.48
C ALA A 106 21.53 -4.87 -3.82
N THR A 107 22.16 -5.97 -4.23
CA THR A 107 23.61 -6.10 -4.11
C THR A 107 24.26 -5.45 -5.33
N ALA A 108 25.54 -5.07 -5.24
CA ALA A 108 26.24 -4.37 -6.33
C ALA A 108 26.22 -5.09 -7.69
N MET A 109 25.90 -6.39 -7.73
CA MET A 109 25.83 -7.21 -8.94
C MET A 109 24.43 -7.76 -9.26
N SER A 110 23.46 -7.72 -8.34
CA SER A 110 22.22 -8.52 -8.47
C SER A 110 21.10 -7.87 -9.29
N LEU A 111 21.26 -6.64 -9.80
CA LEU A 111 20.20 -5.94 -10.53
C LEU A 111 20.52 -5.69 -12.01
N ILE A 112 21.58 -6.28 -12.56
CA ILE A 112 21.89 -6.09 -13.98
C ILE A 112 20.81 -6.78 -14.82
N ASN A 113 20.06 -6.00 -15.59
CA ASN A 113 18.93 -6.42 -16.44
C ASN A 113 17.69 -6.95 -15.70
N GLU A 114 17.61 -6.78 -14.38
CA GLU A 114 16.42 -7.17 -13.61
C GLU A 114 15.41 -6.04 -13.54
N LYS A 115 14.13 -6.39 -13.63
CA LYS A 115 13.03 -5.44 -13.47
C LYS A 115 12.31 -5.71 -12.16
N ALA A 116 11.88 -4.64 -11.51
CA ALA A 116 11.08 -4.74 -10.31
C ALA A 116 9.90 -3.78 -10.38
N HIS A 117 8.72 -4.28 -10.11
CA HIS A 117 7.48 -3.55 -10.34
C HIS A 117 6.60 -3.62 -9.10
N VAL A 118 6.22 -2.45 -8.60
CA VAL A 118 5.20 -2.31 -7.56
C VAL A 118 4.05 -1.49 -8.13
N LYS A 119 2.83 -1.91 -7.79
CA LYS A 119 1.58 -1.35 -8.31
C LYS A 119 0.65 -0.94 -7.17
N SER A 120 -0.09 0.13 -7.37
CA SER A 120 -1.20 0.52 -6.50
C SER A 120 -2.41 -0.41 -6.70
N SER A 121 -3.43 -0.21 -5.88
CA SER A 121 -4.80 -0.64 -6.21
C SER A 121 -5.31 0.06 -7.48
N ILE A 122 -6.43 -0.41 -8.01
CA ILE A 122 -7.07 0.22 -9.16
C ILE A 122 -7.83 1.44 -8.65
N TRP A 123 -7.47 2.61 -9.15
CA TRP A 123 -8.11 3.88 -8.85
C TRP A 123 -9.20 4.20 -9.86
N LYS A 124 -10.24 4.89 -9.41
CA LYS A 124 -11.17 5.56 -10.32
C LYS A 124 -10.54 6.81 -10.90
N GLU A 125 -11.27 7.46 -11.80
CA GLU A 125 -10.90 8.74 -12.36
C GLU A 125 -10.78 9.78 -11.25
N SER A 126 -9.62 10.42 -11.18
CA SER A 126 -9.39 11.60 -10.36
C SER A 126 -9.64 12.88 -11.17
N SER A 127 -9.55 14.03 -10.52
CA SER A 127 -9.54 15.32 -11.21
C SER A 127 -8.36 15.43 -12.19
N GLY A 128 -8.55 16.13 -13.32
CA GLY A 128 -7.46 16.49 -14.24
C GLY A 128 -6.37 17.38 -13.62
N THR A 129 -6.61 17.92 -12.42
CA THR A 129 -5.62 18.68 -11.62
C THR A 129 -4.98 17.85 -10.52
N CYS A 130 -5.26 16.55 -10.43
CA CYS A 130 -4.68 15.66 -9.42
C CYS A 130 -3.16 15.55 -9.63
N VAL A 131 -2.40 15.73 -8.54
CA VAL A 131 -0.94 15.64 -8.54
C VAL A 131 -0.51 14.46 -7.68
N MET A 132 0.32 13.60 -8.24
CA MET A 132 1.03 12.57 -7.49
C MET A 132 2.36 13.12 -6.98
N SER A 133 2.62 12.99 -5.68
CA SER A 133 3.92 13.28 -5.08
C SER A 133 4.41 12.07 -4.30
N PHE A 134 5.70 11.76 -4.42
CA PHE A 134 6.36 10.73 -3.62
C PHE A 134 7.84 11.08 -3.41
N TRP A 135 8.42 10.51 -2.36
CA TRP A 135 9.85 10.62 -2.07
C TRP A 135 10.58 9.40 -2.59
N TYR A 136 11.76 9.61 -3.16
CA TYR A 136 12.63 8.50 -3.57
C TYR A 136 14.08 8.79 -3.22
N PHE A 137 14.84 7.72 -3.05
CA PHE A 137 16.27 7.76 -2.84
C PHE A 137 16.91 6.72 -3.76
N LYS A 138 17.99 7.12 -4.42
CA LYS A 138 18.83 6.23 -5.21
C LYS A 138 20.26 6.38 -4.73
N SER A 139 20.86 5.30 -4.25
CA SER A 139 22.28 5.27 -3.91
C SER A 139 23.13 5.55 -5.16
N SER A 140 24.25 6.25 -5.00
CA SER A 140 25.20 6.49 -6.10
C SER A 140 25.80 5.21 -6.69
N LYS A 141 25.76 4.11 -5.93
CA LYS A 141 26.21 2.78 -6.38
C LYS A 141 25.13 2.00 -7.14
N ALA A 142 23.87 2.45 -7.12
CA ALA A 142 22.78 1.76 -7.80
C ALA A 142 22.81 2.09 -9.31
N MET A 143 22.79 1.04 -10.13
CA MET A 143 22.71 1.13 -11.59
C MET A 143 21.27 0.95 -12.04
N GLY A 144 20.75 1.84 -12.90
CA GLY A 144 19.35 1.80 -13.35
C GLY A 144 18.58 3.08 -13.06
N HIS A 145 17.28 3.09 -13.34
CA HIS A 145 16.41 4.24 -13.06
C HIS A 145 14.99 3.82 -12.68
N ILE A 146 14.28 4.72 -12.02
CA ILE A 146 12.87 4.53 -11.68
C ILE A 146 12.02 5.14 -12.80
N GLN A 147 11.02 4.41 -13.25
CA GLN A 147 9.95 4.90 -14.12
C GLN A 147 8.62 4.83 -13.39
N VAL A 148 7.84 5.90 -13.49
CA VAL A 148 6.48 5.96 -12.98
C VAL A 148 5.53 5.89 -14.17
N LEU A 149 4.59 4.95 -14.12
CA LEU A 149 3.66 4.66 -15.21
C LEU A 149 2.23 4.71 -14.68
N ILE A 150 1.34 5.34 -15.45
CA ILE A 150 -0.11 5.24 -15.24
C ILE A 150 -0.65 4.24 -16.27
N LYS A 151 -1.22 3.14 -15.80
CA LYS A 151 -1.79 2.09 -16.66
C LYS A 151 -3.31 2.16 -16.62
N VAL A 152 -3.94 2.32 -17.78
CA VAL A 152 -5.40 2.24 -17.92
C VAL A 152 -5.82 0.77 -17.95
N LYS A 153 -6.68 0.36 -17.03
CA LYS A 153 -7.22 -1.02 -16.98
C LYS A 153 -8.53 -1.16 -17.76
N LYS A 154 -9.40 -0.17 -17.60
CA LYS A 154 -10.65 0.02 -18.35
C LYS A 154 -10.97 1.51 -18.34
N LYS A 155 -12.04 1.91 -19.04
CA LYS A 155 -12.50 3.31 -19.05
C LYS A 155 -12.58 3.84 -17.60
N ASN A 156 -11.90 4.94 -17.33
CA ASN A 156 -11.87 5.65 -16.05
C ASN A 156 -11.34 4.82 -14.87
N HIS A 157 -10.52 3.80 -15.14
CA HIS A 157 -9.86 2.99 -14.10
C HIS A 157 -8.37 2.88 -14.38
N PHE A 158 -7.58 3.34 -13.42
CA PHE A 158 -6.14 3.53 -13.55
C PHE A 158 -5.40 2.74 -12.48
N LEU A 159 -4.14 2.46 -12.73
CA LEU A 159 -3.24 1.86 -11.77
C LEU A 159 -1.90 2.56 -11.91
N LEU A 160 -1.37 3.08 -10.80
CA LEU A 160 -0.01 3.57 -10.78
C LEU A 160 0.92 2.38 -10.67
N SER A 161 2.03 2.44 -11.40
CA SER A 161 3.13 1.54 -11.15
C SER A 161 4.48 2.18 -11.19
N ILE A 162 5.33 1.74 -10.27
CA ILE A 162 6.72 2.16 -10.15
C ILE A 162 7.58 1.00 -10.60
N LEU A 163 8.41 1.24 -11.60
CA LEU A 163 9.27 0.26 -12.25
C LEU A 163 10.73 0.63 -12.04
N TYR A 164 11.53 -0.33 -11.63
CA TYR A 164 12.99 -0.24 -11.70
C TYR A 164 13.48 -1.01 -12.92
N LEU A 165 14.41 -0.40 -13.67
CA LEU A 165 15.04 -0.93 -14.88
C LEU A 165 16.56 -0.85 -14.77
#